data_AF-A0A2Z3RVY9-F1
#
_entry.id   AF-A0A2Z3RVY9-F1
#
_cell.length_a   1.000
_cell.length_b   1.000
_cell.length_c   1.000
_cell.angle_alpha   90.00
_cell.angle_beta   90.00
_cell.angle_gamma   90.00
#
_symmetry.space_group_name_H-M   'P 1'
#
loop_
_entity.id
_entity.type
_entity.pdbx_description
1 polymer ?
#
loop_
_entity_poly.entity_id
_entity_poly.type
_entity_poly.pdbx_seq_one_letter_code
_entity_poly.pdbx_strand_id
1 'polypeptide(L)'
;MAFAVGGYLAWTTVRDTRLFTIVRVSVFSYAIVTGVVYNVLLRNIPSEGYEPPAWCNESTHVWVPVVIVLEWLFSSGRISLRIRAMWWALLYPLAWVAFTVIRGMITGWWPYPFLEPDGPNGVGGVVAYILGIATFMAINAFIALIIARTWAKLRKQPLHP
;
A
#
# COMPACT_ATOMS: atom_id res chain seq x y z
N MET A 1 1.33 -10.65 -12.65
CA MET A 1 2.66 -11.25 -12.36
C MET A 1 2.87 -11.58 -10.88
N ALA A 2 2.63 -10.65 -9.93
CA ALA A 2 2.85 -10.90 -8.49
C ALA A 2 2.09 -12.12 -7.92
N PHE A 3 0.84 -12.34 -8.34
CA PHE A 3 0.06 -13.52 -7.92
C PHE A 3 0.57 -14.85 -8.51
N ALA A 4 1.12 -14.85 -9.72
CA ALA A 4 1.68 -16.06 -10.33
C ALA A 4 3.01 -16.46 -9.66
N VAL A 5 3.88 -15.50 -9.37
CA VAL A 5 5.11 -15.72 -8.60
C VAL A 5 4.79 -16.15 -7.17
N GLY A 6 3.78 -15.53 -6.55
CA GLY A 6 3.31 -15.93 -5.22
C GLY A 6 2.73 -17.34 -5.19
N GLY A 7 1.94 -17.73 -6.20
CA GLY A 7 1.42 -19.08 -6.34
C GLY A 7 2.51 -20.12 -6.56
N TYR A 8 3.48 -19.84 -7.44
CA TYR A 8 4.62 -20.73 -7.68
C TYR A 8 5.48 -20.90 -6.41
N LEU A 9 5.80 -19.82 -5.71
CA LEU A 9 6.57 -19.89 -4.46
C LEU A 9 5.78 -20.60 -3.34
N ALA A 10 4.47 -20.37 -3.22
CA ALA A 10 3.63 -21.09 -2.28
C ALA A 10 3.60 -22.60 -2.56
N TRP A 11 3.67 -23.00 -3.84
CA TRP A 11 3.72 -24.41 -4.23
C TRP A 11 5.08 -25.06 -4.01
N THR A 12 6.17 -24.30 -4.16
CA THR A 12 7.54 -24.82 -4.19
C THR A 12 8.35 -24.59 -2.92
N THR A 13 7.90 -23.70 -2.04
CA THR A 13 8.64 -23.32 -0.82
C THR A 13 7.76 -23.33 0.43
N VAL A 14 8.30 -23.94 1.49
CA VAL A 14 7.61 -24.03 2.81
C VAL A 14 7.67 -22.70 3.58
N ARG A 15 8.64 -21.83 3.25
CA ARG A 15 8.89 -20.53 3.88
C ARG A 15 9.25 -19.47 2.84
N ASP A 16 8.69 -18.28 3.01
CA ASP A 16 8.98 -17.11 2.20
C ASP A 16 10.42 -16.62 2.41
N THR A 17 11.05 -16.11 1.34
CA THR A 17 12.33 -15.39 1.46
C THR A 17 12.12 -14.01 2.11
N ARG A 18 13.18 -13.43 2.71
CA ARG A 18 13.13 -12.09 3.32
C ARG A 18 12.63 -11.02 2.37
N LEU A 19 13.19 -11.01 1.15
CA LEU A 19 12.79 -10.06 0.13
C LEU A 19 11.32 -10.20 -0.23
N PHE A 20 10.85 -11.44 -0.41
CA PHE A 20 9.46 -11.71 -0.75
C PHE A 20 8.49 -11.25 0.36
N THR A 21 8.79 -11.53 1.64
CA THR A 21 7.96 -11.01 2.74
C THR A 21 7.97 -9.49 2.81
N ILE A 22 9.09 -8.81 2.55
CA ILE A 22 9.16 -7.33 2.51
C ILE A 22 8.30 -6.77 1.38
N VAL A 23 8.39 -7.36 0.19
CA VAL A 23 7.56 -6.96 -0.97
C VAL A 23 6.09 -7.12 -0.63
N ARG A 24 5.69 -8.26 -0.05
CA ARG A 24 4.29 -8.51 0.30
C ARG A 24 3.76 -7.56 1.38
N VAL A 25 4.56 -7.24 2.41
CA VAL A 25 4.21 -6.19 3.39
C VAL A 25 3.99 -4.86 2.70
N SER A 26 4.86 -4.49 1.76
CA SER A 26 4.76 -3.23 1.04
C SER A 26 3.51 -3.19 0.16
N VAL A 27 3.25 -4.26 -0.61
CA VAL A 27 2.07 -4.40 -1.47
C VAL A 27 0.77 -4.36 -0.66
N PHE A 28 0.73 -5.00 0.51
CA PHE A 28 -0.40 -4.93 1.43
C PHE A 28 -0.65 -3.48 1.89
N SER A 29 0.41 -2.78 2.31
CA SER A 29 0.29 -1.38 2.73
C SER A 29 -0.16 -0.47 1.59
N TYR A 30 0.36 -0.68 0.37
CA TYR A 30 -0.08 0.05 -0.83
C TYR A 30 -1.56 -0.21 -1.12
N ALA A 31 -2.01 -1.47 -1.07
CA ALA A 31 -3.39 -1.83 -1.31
C ALA A 31 -4.36 -1.11 -0.36
N ILE A 32 -4.07 -1.10 0.95
CA ILE A 32 -4.90 -0.38 1.93
C ILE A 32 -4.93 1.12 1.62
N VAL A 33 -3.78 1.75 1.37
CA VAL A 33 -3.72 3.18 1.07
C VAL A 33 -4.48 3.49 -0.21
N THR A 34 -4.29 2.72 -1.29
CA THR A 34 -5.02 2.89 -2.54
C THR A 34 -6.52 2.79 -2.32
N GLY A 35 -6.99 1.77 -1.60
CA GLY A 35 -8.42 1.60 -1.33
C GLY A 35 -9.01 2.73 -0.51
N VAL A 36 -8.34 3.15 0.57
CA VAL A 36 -8.84 4.21 1.45
C VAL A 36 -8.78 5.57 0.77
N VAL A 37 -7.63 5.95 0.20
CA VAL A 37 -7.47 7.24 -0.48
C VAL A 37 -8.46 7.36 -1.64
N TYR A 38 -8.64 6.30 -2.42
CA TYR A 38 -9.64 6.31 -3.48
C TYR A 38 -11.05 6.55 -2.94
N ASN A 39 -11.50 5.72 -1.99
CA ASN A 39 -12.88 5.78 -1.51
C ASN A 39 -13.20 7.07 -0.75
N VAL A 40 -12.23 7.62 -0.01
CA VAL A 40 -12.45 8.79 0.85
C VAL A 40 -12.16 10.09 0.11
N LEU A 41 -11.11 10.12 -0.71
CA LEU A 41 -10.61 11.38 -1.29
C LEU A 41 -10.86 11.51 -2.79
N LEU A 42 -11.04 10.43 -3.55
CA LEU A 42 -11.04 10.51 -5.03
C LEU A 42 -12.35 10.05 -5.69
N ARG A 43 -13.12 9.18 -5.04
CA ARG A 43 -14.26 8.48 -5.67
C ARG A 43 -15.35 9.40 -6.24
N ASN A 44 -15.54 10.55 -5.60
CA ASN A 44 -16.58 11.52 -5.98
C ASN A 44 -15.99 12.76 -6.68
N ILE A 45 -14.72 12.74 -7.06
CA ILE A 45 -14.09 13.83 -7.79
C ILE A 45 -14.34 13.61 -9.29
N PRO A 46 -14.90 14.60 -10.01
CA PRO A 46 -15.06 14.53 -11.46
C PRO A 46 -13.71 14.31 -12.14
N SER A 47 -13.64 13.45 -13.14
CA SER A 47 -12.38 13.28 -13.87
C SER A 47 -12.16 14.49 -14.77
N GLU A 48 -11.01 15.15 -14.64
CA GLU A 48 -10.57 16.15 -15.60
C GLU A 48 -9.91 15.46 -16.79
N GLY A 49 -10.72 14.94 -17.71
CA GLY A 49 -10.28 14.32 -18.95
C GLY A 49 -10.89 12.96 -19.21
N TYR A 50 -10.06 11.91 -19.22
CA TYR A 50 -10.50 10.56 -19.53
C TYR A 50 -11.15 9.89 -18.31
N GLU A 51 -12.45 9.58 -18.43
CA GLU A 51 -13.15 8.71 -17.49
C GLU A 51 -12.94 7.24 -17.90
N PRO A 52 -12.12 6.46 -17.17
CA PRO A 52 -12.05 5.03 -17.40
C PRO A 52 -13.42 4.39 -17.12
N PRO A 53 -13.76 3.28 -17.80
CA PRO A 53 -14.99 2.54 -17.51
C PRO A 53 -15.13 2.27 -16.01
N ALA A 54 -16.30 2.53 -15.45
CA ALA A 54 -16.53 2.47 -13.99
C ALA A 54 -16.04 1.15 -13.37
N TRP A 55 -16.25 0.03 -14.06
CA TRP A 55 -15.75 -1.28 -13.64
C TRP A 55 -14.23 -1.35 -13.52
N CYS A 56 -13.48 -0.77 -14.48
CA CYS A 56 -12.02 -0.75 -14.43
C CYS A 56 -11.54 0.03 -13.21
N ASN A 57 -12.13 1.20 -12.97
CA ASN A 57 -11.79 2.06 -11.85
C ASN A 57 -12.08 1.40 -10.49
N GLU A 58 -13.26 0.77 -10.36
CA GLU A 58 -13.65 0.02 -9.17
C GLU A 58 -12.79 -1.24 -8.96
N SER A 59 -12.44 -1.93 -10.04
CA SER A 59 -11.58 -3.12 -9.96
C SER A 59 -10.21 -2.78 -9.39
N THR A 60 -9.56 -1.73 -9.89
CA THR A 60 -8.19 -1.36 -9.50
C THR A 60 -8.12 -0.74 -8.11
N HIS A 61 -9.16 -0.05 -7.67
CA HIS A 61 -9.15 0.70 -6.42
C HIS A 61 -9.95 0.05 -5.28
N VAL A 62 -10.78 -0.95 -5.56
CA VAL A 62 -11.59 -1.64 -4.53
C VAL A 62 -11.31 -3.14 -4.54
N TRP A 63 -11.63 -3.82 -5.65
CA TRP A 63 -11.60 -5.30 -5.67
C TRP A 63 -10.18 -5.87 -5.57
N VAL A 64 -9.23 -5.35 -6.35
CA VAL A 64 -7.83 -5.79 -6.29
C VAL A 64 -7.24 -5.53 -4.90
N PRO A 65 -7.38 -4.34 -4.29
CA PRO A 65 -6.98 -4.12 -2.91
C PRO A 65 -7.59 -5.10 -1.90
N VAL A 66 -8.89 -5.38 -1.99
CA VAL A 66 -9.56 -6.35 -1.12
C VAL A 66 -8.93 -7.74 -1.26
N VAL A 67 -8.70 -8.22 -2.48
CA VAL A 67 -8.06 -9.53 -2.71
C VAL A 67 -6.65 -9.57 -2.14
N ILE A 68 -5.85 -8.50 -2.30
CA ILE A 68 -4.50 -8.40 -1.73
C ILE A 68 -4.56 -8.46 -0.20
N VAL A 69 -5.49 -7.74 0.43
CA VAL A 69 -5.67 -7.75 1.88
C VAL A 69 -6.05 -9.14 2.37
N LEU A 70 -7.00 -9.80 1.71
CA LEU A 70 -7.43 -11.16 2.08
C LEU A 70 -6.29 -12.18 1.90
N GLU A 71 -5.54 -12.13 0.79
CA GLU A 71 -4.34 -12.94 0.59
C GLU A 71 -3.34 -12.73 1.73
N TRP A 72 -3.14 -11.48 2.14
CA TRP A 72 -2.29 -11.15 3.27
C TRP A 72 -2.89 -11.57 4.63
N LEU A 73 -4.19 -11.79 4.78
CA LEU A 73 -4.72 -12.31 6.04
C LEU A 73 -4.59 -13.84 6.13
N PHE A 74 -4.70 -14.54 5.01
CA PHE A 74 -4.78 -16.01 4.99
C PHE A 74 -3.46 -16.74 4.65
N SER A 75 -2.48 -16.08 4.06
CA SER A 75 -1.23 -16.76 3.65
C SER A 75 -0.27 -17.03 4.83
N SER A 76 0.25 -18.25 4.91
CA SER A 76 0.90 -18.82 6.10
C SER A 76 2.43 -19.03 6.00
N GLY A 77 3.05 -18.65 4.87
CA GLY A 77 4.49 -18.86 4.58
C GLY A 77 5.46 -17.85 5.21
N ARG A 78 4.99 -16.88 5.98
CA ARG A 78 5.75 -15.67 6.32
C ARG A 78 6.84 -15.90 7.36
N ILE A 79 7.92 -15.14 7.23
CA ILE A 79 8.98 -15.06 8.23
C ILE A 79 8.88 -13.79 9.08
N SER A 80 9.39 -13.87 10.31
CA SER A 80 9.46 -12.71 11.21
C SER A 80 10.48 -11.68 10.70
N LEU A 81 10.00 -10.49 10.34
CA LEU A 81 10.82 -9.37 9.90
C LEU A 81 11.18 -8.42 11.07
N ARG A 82 12.32 -7.74 10.93
CA ARG A 82 12.71 -6.63 11.83
C ARG A 82 11.80 -5.43 11.58
N ILE A 83 11.52 -4.62 12.61
CA ILE A 83 10.66 -3.43 12.51
C ILE A 83 11.15 -2.48 11.40
N ARG A 84 12.48 -2.36 11.25
CA ARG A 84 13.10 -1.54 10.20
C ARG A 84 12.66 -1.90 8.77
N ALA A 85 12.10 -3.10 8.55
CA ALA A 85 11.59 -3.48 7.24
C ALA A 85 10.41 -2.63 6.76
N MET A 86 9.65 -1.98 7.66
CA MET A 86 8.53 -1.11 7.26
C MET A 86 8.99 0.13 6.49
N TRP A 87 10.22 0.59 6.68
CA TRP A 87 10.75 1.75 5.95
C TRP A 87 10.86 1.50 4.45
N TRP A 88 10.98 0.24 4.02
CA TRP A 88 10.95 -0.11 2.60
C TRP A 88 9.58 0.17 1.95
N ALA A 89 8.49 0.06 2.71
CA ALA A 89 7.15 0.39 2.23
C ALA A 89 6.93 1.90 2.10
N LEU A 90 7.72 2.74 2.79
CA LEU A 90 7.63 4.20 2.71
C LEU A 90 8.53 4.79 1.62
N LEU A 91 9.58 4.07 1.20
CA LEU A 91 10.54 4.58 0.23
C LEU A 91 9.87 4.98 -1.09
N TYR A 92 9.03 4.10 -1.65
CA TYR A 92 8.36 4.35 -2.93
C TYR A 92 7.35 5.52 -2.86
N PRO A 93 6.40 5.57 -1.90
CA PRO A 93 5.50 6.71 -1.77
C PRO A 93 6.21 8.04 -1.55
N LEU A 94 7.26 8.08 -0.73
CA LEU A 94 8.01 9.30 -0.48
C LEU A 94 8.73 9.78 -1.74
N ALA A 95 9.33 8.86 -2.50
CA ALA A 95 9.95 9.20 -3.78
C ALA A 95 8.91 9.71 -4.79
N TRP A 96 7.72 9.08 -4.84
CA TRP A 96 6.64 9.50 -5.72
C TRP A 96 6.09 10.90 -5.35
N VAL A 97 5.89 11.18 -4.06
CA VAL A 97 5.47 12.51 -3.59
C VAL A 97 6.52 13.55 -3.91
N ALA A 98 7.80 13.27 -3.63
CA ALA A 98 8.89 14.20 -3.94
C ALA A 98 8.95 14.53 -5.44
N PHE A 99 8.88 13.50 -6.30
CA PHE A 99 8.80 13.67 -7.74
C PHE A 99 7.58 14.50 -8.16
N THR A 100 6.41 14.18 -7.62
CA THR A 100 5.16 14.88 -7.93
C THR A 100 5.21 16.35 -7.55
N VAL A 101 5.74 16.68 -6.37
CA VAL A 101 5.90 18.06 -5.92
C VAL A 101 6.87 18.82 -6.82
N ILE A 102 8.04 18.25 -7.12
CA ILE A 102 9.03 18.88 -8.01
C ILE A 102 8.43 19.14 -9.40
N ARG A 103 7.78 18.13 -9.97
CA ARG A 103 7.14 18.22 -11.29
C ARG A 103 5.97 19.20 -11.29
N GLY A 104 5.18 19.23 -10.21
CA GLY A 104 4.09 20.19 -10.02
C GLY A 104 4.58 21.63 -9.97
N MET A 105 5.67 21.90 -9.23
CA MET A 105 6.30 23.23 -9.20
C MET A 105 6.83 23.69 -10.56
N ILE A 106 7.28 22.77 -11.42
CA ILE A 106 7.82 23.10 -12.75
C ILE A 106 6.69 23.29 -13.79
N THR A 107 5.66 22.45 -13.73
CA THR A 107 4.64 22.35 -14.80
C THR A 107 3.31 23.01 -14.44
N GLY A 108 3.09 23.37 -13.17
CA GLY A 108 1.81 23.85 -12.64
C GLY A 108 0.73 22.77 -12.53
N TRP A 109 0.99 21.54 -12.97
CA TRP A 109 0.00 20.47 -12.95
C TRP A 109 0.21 19.52 -11.78
N TRP A 110 -0.90 19.20 -11.10
CA TRP A 110 -0.95 18.32 -9.94
C TRP A 110 -1.84 17.12 -10.25
N PRO A 111 -1.44 15.90 -9.85
CA PRO A 111 -2.24 14.71 -10.16
C PRO A 111 -3.53 14.65 -9.34
N TYR A 112 -3.57 15.32 -8.19
CA TYR A 112 -4.72 15.31 -7.29
C TYR A 112 -4.96 16.69 -6.69
N PRO A 113 -6.24 17.11 -6.50
CA PRO A 113 -6.57 18.41 -5.92
C PRO A 113 -6.03 18.62 -4.49
N PHE A 114 -5.91 17.53 -3.71
CA PHE A 114 -5.36 17.61 -2.35
C PHE A 114 -3.83 17.83 -2.30
N LEU A 115 -3.14 17.73 -3.45
CA LEU A 115 -1.72 18.06 -3.58
C LEU A 115 -1.49 19.45 -4.19
N GLU A 116 -2.54 20.13 -4.62
CA GLU A 116 -2.45 21.42 -5.29
C GLU A 116 -2.30 22.56 -4.26
N PRO A 117 -1.15 23.27 -4.21
CA PRO A 117 -0.89 24.30 -3.22
C PRO A 117 -1.72 25.57 -3.43
N ASP A 118 -2.11 25.85 -4.67
CA ASP A 118 -2.95 26.99 -5.05
C ASP A 118 -4.46 26.65 -4.97
N GLY A 119 -4.78 25.40 -4.65
CA GLY A 119 -6.15 24.92 -4.47
C GLY A 119 -6.77 25.35 -3.12
N PRO A 120 -8.01 24.93 -2.84
CA PRO A 120 -8.77 25.36 -1.66
C PRO A 120 -8.13 24.97 -0.32
N ASN A 121 -7.23 23.98 -0.33
CA ASN A 121 -6.53 23.49 0.86
C ASN A 121 -5.25 24.29 1.19
N GLY A 122 -4.72 25.05 0.23
CA GLY A 122 -3.46 25.77 0.37
C GLY A 122 -2.24 24.86 0.60
N VAL A 123 -1.05 25.48 0.67
CA VAL A 123 0.21 24.80 1.02
C VAL A 123 0.09 24.01 2.33
N GLY A 124 -0.57 24.59 3.34
CA GLY A 124 -0.74 23.95 4.65
C GLY A 124 -1.54 22.65 4.59
N GLY A 125 -2.62 22.63 3.80
CA GLY A 125 -3.41 21.42 3.58
C GLY A 125 -2.64 20.34 2.82
N VAL A 126 -1.87 20.72 1.79
CA VAL A 126 -1.01 19.77 1.05
C VAL A 126 -0.03 19.07 1.99
N VAL A 127 0.65 19.83 2.86
CA VAL A 127 1.57 19.26 3.86
C VAL A 127 0.82 18.33 4.82
N ALA A 128 -0.36 18.72 5.29
CA ALA A 128 -1.19 17.89 6.16
C ALA A 128 -1.59 16.57 5.49
N TYR A 129 -1.98 16.57 4.22
CA TYR A 129 -2.30 15.36 3.46
C TYR A 129 -1.07 14.46 3.30
N ILE A 130 0.08 15.01 2.93
CA ILE A 130 1.33 14.24 2.78
C ILE A 130 1.68 13.55 4.11
N LEU A 131 1.68 14.30 5.22
CA LEU A 131 2.00 13.76 6.54
C LEU A 131 0.95 12.76 7.03
N GLY A 132 -0.33 13.04 6.81
CA GLY A 132 -1.44 12.17 7.20
C GLY A 132 -1.39 10.83 6.47
N ILE A 133 -1.21 10.84 5.13
CA ILE A 133 -1.09 9.63 4.32
C ILE A 133 0.20 8.87 4.67
N ALA A 134 1.34 9.56 4.85
CA ALA A 134 2.58 8.93 5.26
C ALA A 134 2.48 8.25 6.64
N THR A 135 1.80 8.90 7.59
CA THR A 135 1.56 8.34 8.93
C THR A 135 0.64 7.13 8.86
N PHE A 136 -0.48 7.25 8.14
CA PHE A 136 -1.40 6.13 7.90
C PHE A 136 -0.68 4.93 7.27
N MET A 137 0.18 5.20 6.29
CA MET A 137 1.00 4.18 5.64
C MET A 137 1.96 3.49 6.62
N ALA A 138 2.65 4.26 7.46
CA ALA A 138 3.54 3.71 8.48
C ALA A 138 2.79 2.81 9.48
N ILE A 139 1.59 3.22 9.91
CA ILE A 139 0.72 2.42 10.78
C ILE A 139 0.33 1.11 10.10
N ASN A 140 -0.11 1.16 8.84
CA ASN A 140 -0.50 -0.04 8.09
C ASN A 140 0.66 -1.02 7.90
N ALA A 141 1.86 -0.51 7.57
CA ALA A 141 3.06 -1.33 7.46
C ALA A 141 3.45 -1.96 8.80
N PHE A 142 3.29 -1.22 9.91
CA PHE A 142 3.51 -1.75 11.25
C PHE A 142 2.52 -2.87 11.61
N ILE A 143 1.22 -2.68 11.32
CA ILE A 143 0.19 -3.71 11.51
C ILE A 143 0.51 -4.97 10.69
N ALA A 144 0.90 -4.80 9.43
CA ALA A 144 1.30 -5.91 8.57
C ALA A 144 2.47 -6.72 9.16
N LEU A 145 3.46 -6.03 9.75
CA LEU A 145 4.57 -6.68 10.45
C LEU A 145 4.11 -7.43 11.71
N ILE A 146 3.17 -6.88 12.49
CA ILE A 146 2.60 -7.58 13.65
C ILE A 146 1.91 -8.86 13.20
N ILE A 147 1.04 -8.77 12.17
CA ILE A 147 0.36 -9.93 11.60
C ILE A 147 1.39 -10.99 11.20
N ALA A 148 2.41 -10.62 10.42
CA ALA A 148 3.46 -11.55 10.00
C ALA A 148 4.19 -12.21 11.19
N ARG A 149 4.45 -11.47 12.27
CA ARG A 149 5.09 -11.98 13.49
C ARG A 149 4.21 -12.94 14.27
N THR A 150 2.92 -12.63 14.42
CA THR A 150 1.97 -13.47 15.15
C THR A 150 1.81 -14.82 14.46
N TRP A 151 1.60 -14.82 13.14
CA TRP A 151 1.52 -16.05 12.34
C TRP A 151 2.81 -16.87 12.40
N ALA A 152 3.98 -16.23 12.32
CA ALA A 152 5.26 -16.90 12.45
C ALA A 152 5.49 -17.51 13.84
N LYS A 153 4.91 -16.94 14.91
CA LYS A 153 4.95 -17.49 16.27
C LYS A 153 4.02 -18.67 16.45
N LEU A 154 2.76 -18.57 15.98
CA LEU A 154 1.77 -19.65 16.08
C LEU A 154 2.28 -20.94 15.43
N ARG A 155 3.04 -20.83 14.33
CA ARG A 155 3.62 -21.98 13.62
C ARG A 155 4.89 -22.57 14.26
N LYS A 156 5.51 -21.86 15.21
CA LYS A 156 6.65 -22.37 15.99
C LYS A 156 6.23 -23.17 17.23
N GLN A 157 4.97 -23.06 17.65
CA GLN A 157 4.46 -23.93 18.70
C GLN A 157 4.29 -25.34 18.10
N PRO A 158 4.94 -26.38 18.66
CA PRO A 158 4.62 -27.75 18.27
C PRO A 158 3.15 -27.98 18.62
N LEU A 159 2.40 -28.60 17.72
CA LEU A 159 1.09 -29.15 18.05
C LEU A 159 1.32 -30.11 19.23
N HIS A 160 0.88 -29.73 20.43
CA HIS A 160 0.92 -30.64 21.56
C HIS A 160 -0.05 -31.79 21.26
N PRO A 161 0.38 -33.06 21.42
CA PRO A 161 -0.48 -34.23 21.26
C PRO A 161 -1.56 -34.30 22.34
#